data_AF-A0A0M3K5V0-F1
#
_entry.id   AF-A0A0M3K5V0-F1
#
_cell.length_a   1.000
_cell.length_b   1.000
_cell.length_c   1.000
_cell.angle_alpha   90.00
_cell.angle_beta   90.00
_cell.angle_gamma   90.00
#
_symmetry.space_group_name_H-M   'P 1'
#
loop_
_entity.id
_entity.type
_entity.pdbx_description
1 polymer ?
#
loop_
_entity_poly.entity_id
_entity_poly.type
_entity_poly.pdbx_seq_one_letter_code
_entity_poly.pdbx_strand_id
1 'polypeptide(L)'
;LFTKGDQQFFSNFMVETIKLGKRLRPHGKWGFYGFPLCNYDAGQNNDDECSTQFKAYNHMLLKILNEVDALYPSIYLENNASAEVNQRYVKAILTESKRIASKLQDPNKPIYAYSSFEYTHQSDFYSKLSFVSQVLNAYHLLTARALQHALRLGGPIYPS
;
A
#
# COMPACT_ATOMS: atom_id res chain seq x y z
N LEU A 1 -2.72 -22.18 -15.01
CA LEU A 1 -3.30 -21.73 -13.71
C LEU A 1 -2.53 -22.43 -12.60
N PHE A 2 -2.03 -21.69 -11.60
CA PHE A 2 -1.26 -22.25 -10.48
C PHE A 2 -2.10 -23.22 -9.66
N THR A 3 -1.52 -24.36 -9.29
CA THR A 3 -2.17 -25.36 -8.44
C THR A 3 -2.29 -24.86 -7.00
N LYS A 4 -3.14 -25.51 -6.20
CA LYS A 4 -3.17 -25.26 -4.73
C LYS A 4 -1.81 -25.50 -4.09
N GLY A 5 -1.04 -26.46 -4.60
CA GLY A 5 0.33 -26.74 -4.15
C GLY A 5 1.27 -25.57 -4.39
N ASP A 6 1.23 -24.98 -5.58
CA ASP A 6 2.06 -23.83 -5.94
C ASP A 6 1.76 -22.62 -5.05
N GLN A 7 0.47 -22.35 -4.79
CA GLN A 7 0.04 -21.25 -3.93
C GLN A 7 0.51 -21.45 -2.48
N GLN A 8 0.44 -22.69 -1.98
CA GLN A 8 0.89 -23.03 -0.63
C GLN A 8 2.41 -22.89 -0.50
N PHE A 9 3.16 -23.36 -1.50
CA PHE A 9 4.62 -23.20 -1.55
C PHE A 9 5.01 -21.73 -1.54
N PHE A 10 4.41 -20.92 -2.42
CA PHE A 10 4.63 -19.47 -2.47
C PHE A 10 4.34 -18.81 -1.13
N SER A 11 3.19 -19.10 -0.52
CA SER A 11 2.83 -18.55 0.78
C SER A 11 3.87 -18.91 1.86
N ASN A 12 4.33 -20.15 1.91
CA ASN A 12 5.32 -20.58 2.89
C ASN A 12 6.67 -19.90 2.65
N PHE A 13 7.14 -19.84 1.41
CA PHE A 13 8.40 -19.18 1.06
C PHE A 13 8.41 -17.70 1.48
N MET A 14 7.34 -16.96 1.15
CA MET A 14 7.21 -15.55 1.50
C MET A 14 7.16 -15.35 3.03
N VAL A 15 6.37 -16.16 3.74
CA VAL A 15 6.27 -16.10 5.21
C VAL A 15 7.61 -16.38 5.88
N GLU A 16 8.31 -17.46 5.49
CA GLU A 16 9.59 -17.82 6.10
C GLU A 16 10.69 -16.80 5.77
N THR A 17 10.64 -16.16 4.60
CA THR A 17 11.54 -15.05 4.24
C THR A 17 11.37 -13.87 5.20
N ILE A 18 10.13 -13.43 5.46
CA ILE A 18 9.85 -12.33 6.41
C ILE A 18 10.26 -12.70 7.82
N LYS A 19 9.93 -13.92 8.28
CA LYS A 19 10.33 -14.40 9.61
C LYS A 19 11.84 -14.43 9.77
N LEU A 20 12.56 -14.91 8.76
CA LEU A 20 14.03 -14.90 8.78
C LEU A 20 14.59 -13.48 8.83
N GLY A 21 14.08 -12.57 7.99
CA GLY A 21 14.48 -11.15 8.01
C GLY A 21 14.31 -10.53 9.39
N LYS A 22 13.14 -10.73 10.01
CA LYS A 22 12.83 -10.27 11.37
C LYS A 22 13.77 -10.88 12.43
N ARG A 23 14.10 -12.17 12.35
CA ARG A 23 15.08 -12.79 13.26
C ARG A 23 16.48 -12.19 13.11
N LEU A 24 16.92 -11.95 11.88
CA LEU A 24 18.27 -11.43 11.60
C LEU A 24 18.40 -9.93 11.88
N ARG A 25 17.31 -9.16 11.71
CA ARG A 25 17.26 -7.71 11.95
C ARG A 25 15.95 -7.35 12.66
N PRO A 26 15.87 -7.58 13.98
CA PRO A 26 14.62 -7.44 14.75
C PRO A 26 14.08 -6.01 14.85
N HIS A 27 14.92 -5.00 14.58
CA HIS A 27 14.52 -3.59 14.56
C HIS A 27 14.12 -3.09 13.16
N GLY A 28 14.26 -3.92 12.12
CA GLY A 28 13.79 -3.58 10.78
C GLY A 28 12.26 -3.60 10.69
N LYS A 29 11.69 -2.74 9.84
CA LYS A 29 10.26 -2.80 9.49
C LYS A 29 10.10 -3.63 8.23
N TRP A 30 9.90 -4.93 8.39
CA TRP A 30 9.87 -5.86 7.26
C TRP A 30 8.53 -5.86 6.55
N GLY A 31 8.55 -5.98 5.23
CA GLY A 31 7.37 -6.14 4.39
C GLY A 31 7.76 -6.23 2.93
N PHE A 32 6.78 -6.48 2.08
CA PHE A 32 7.00 -6.67 0.65
C PHE A 32 6.60 -5.42 -0.12
N TYR A 33 7.51 -4.94 -0.95
CA TYR A 33 7.23 -3.87 -1.92
C TYR A 33 6.04 -4.23 -2.82
N GLY A 34 5.19 -3.26 -3.10
CA GLY A 34 4.05 -3.37 -4.01
C GLY A 34 2.78 -3.93 -3.38
N PHE A 35 2.79 -4.36 -2.11
CA PHE A 35 1.60 -4.89 -1.46
C PHE A 35 0.90 -3.88 -0.53
N PRO A 36 -0.45 -3.84 -0.53
CA PRO A 36 -1.35 -4.66 -1.36
C PRO A 36 -1.43 -4.21 -2.83
N LEU A 37 -1.92 -5.11 -3.69
CA LEU A 37 -2.00 -4.93 -5.13
C LEU A 37 -3.22 -4.08 -5.54
N CYS A 38 -3.12 -3.43 -6.70
CA CYS A 38 -4.24 -2.77 -7.37
C CYS A 38 -4.09 -2.95 -8.89
N ASN A 39 -5.17 -2.75 -9.65
CA ASN A 39 -5.11 -2.76 -11.11
C ASN A 39 -4.41 -1.50 -11.64
N TYR A 40 -3.59 -1.66 -12.68
CA TYR A 40 -2.79 -0.57 -13.26
C TYR A 40 -3.63 0.51 -13.96
N ASP A 41 -4.83 0.15 -14.40
CA ASP A 41 -5.79 1.04 -15.03
C ASP A 41 -6.78 1.70 -14.05
N ALA A 42 -6.56 1.58 -12.74
CA ALA A 42 -7.45 2.20 -11.75
C ALA A 42 -7.55 3.72 -11.95
N GLY A 43 -8.75 4.27 -11.86
CA GLY A 43 -9.03 5.68 -12.09
C GLY A 43 -9.29 6.06 -13.54
N GLN A 44 -8.94 5.22 -14.53
CA GLN A 44 -9.15 5.53 -15.94
C GLN A 44 -10.65 5.56 -16.32
N ASN A 45 -11.48 4.77 -15.64
CA ASN A 45 -12.91 4.67 -15.90
C ASN A 45 -13.75 5.42 -14.85
N ASN A 46 -13.19 6.50 -14.27
CA ASN A 46 -13.76 7.23 -13.14
C ASN A 46 -14.03 6.36 -11.90
N ASP A 47 -13.31 5.25 -11.78
CA ASP A 47 -13.31 4.36 -10.64
C ASP A 47 -12.37 4.88 -9.54
N ASP A 48 -12.84 4.86 -8.30
CA ASP A 48 -12.08 5.35 -7.14
C ASP A 48 -11.52 4.20 -6.28
N GLU A 49 -11.66 2.96 -6.75
CA GLU A 49 -11.33 1.75 -6.00
C GLU A 49 -10.67 0.70 -6.89
N CYS A 50 -9.79 -0.13 -6.31
CA CYS A 50 -9.24 -1.27 -7.01
C CYS A 50 -10.34 -2.26 -7.42
N SER A 51 -10.13 -2.95 -8.54
CA SER A 51 -11.11 -3.90 -9.07
C SER A 51 -11.40 -5.05 -8.11
N THR A 52 -12.59 -5.66 -8.24
CA THR A 52 -13.02 -6.81 -7.41
C THR A 52 -12.02 -7.96 -7.46
N GLN A 53 -11.41 -8.19 -8.63
CA GLN A 53 -10.39 -9.21 -8.82
C GLN A 53 -9.15 -8.96 -7.94
N PHE A 54 -8.62 -7.73 -7.95
CA PHE A 54 -7.47 -7.37 -7.12
C PHE A 54 -7.81 -7.38 -5.63
N LYS A 55 -9.01 -6.95 -5.24
CA LYS A 55 -9.50 -7.07 -3.86
C LYS A 55 -9.56 -8.52 -3.38
N ALA A 56 -9.90 -9.47 -4.26
CA ALA A 56 -9.91 -10.89 -3.98
C ALA A 56 -8.48 -11.46 -3.85
N TYR A 57 -7.56 -11.07 -4.73
CA TYR A 57 -6.14 -11.43 -4.62
C TYR A 57 -5.55 -10.96 -3.30
N ASN A 58 -5.79 -9.71 -2.92
CA ASN A 58 -5.33 -9.19 -1.64
C ASN A 58 -5.92 -9.92 -0.43
N HIS A 59 -7.15 -10.45 -0.55
CA HIS A 59 -7.74 -11.29 0.49
C HIS A 59 -7.00 -12.63 0.65
N MET A 60 -6.59 -13.25 -0.46
CA MET A 60 -5.80 -14.48 -0.42
C MET A 60 -4.41 -14.26 0.19
N LEU A 61 -3.87 -13.03 0.08
CA LEU A 61 -2.56 -12.66 0.61
C LEU A 61 -2.56 -12.34 2.11
N LEU A 62 -3.71 -12.30 2.79
CA LEU A 62 -3.80 -11.95 4.21
C LEU A 62 -2.88 -12.81 5.10
N LYS A 63 -2.72 -14.10 4.79
CA LYS A 63 -1.79 -14.97 5.52
C LYS A 63 -0.35 -14.46 5.47
N ILE A 64 0.11 -13.99 4.31
CA ILE A 64 1.45 -13.44 4.12
C ILE A 64 1.55 -12.07 4.81
N LEU A 65 0.54 -11.22 4.60
CA LEU A 65 0.52 -9.85 5.12
C LEU A 65 0.30 -9.75 6.64
N ASN A 66 -0.10 -10.83 7.32
CA ASN A 66 -0.12 -10.85 8.77
C ASN A 66 1.30 -10.90 9.39
N GLU A 67 2.27 -11.45 8.67
CA GLU A 67 3.63 -11.69 9.19
C GLU A 67 4.55 -10.45 9.07
N VAL A 68 4.22 -9.53 8.16
CA VAL A 68 4.98 -8.29 7.92
C VAL A 68 4.78 -7.28 9.06
N ASP A 69 5.69 -6.32 9.18
CA ASP A 69 5.61 -5.21 10.14
C ASP A 69 4.93 -3.97 9.55
N ALA A 70 4.91 -3.84 8.23
CA ALA A 70 4.33 -2.70 7.51
C ALA A 70 3.86 -3.09 6.10
N LEU A 71 2.93 -2.33 5.54
CA LEU A 71 2.51 -2.42 4.14
C LEU A 71 3.27 -1.39 3.29
N TYR A 72 3.62 -1.77 2.06
CA TYR A 72 4.45 -0.97 1.17
C TYR A 72 3.85 -0.86 -0.24
N PRO A 73 2.66 -0.25 -0.39
CA PRO A 73 2.01 -0.13 -1.70
C PRO A 73 2.85 0.75 -2.62
N SER A 74 2.89 0.41 -3.90
CA SER A 74 3.44 1.29 -4.94
C SER A 74 2.34 2.21 -5.46
N ILE A 75 2.61 3.52 -5.46
CA ILE A 75 1.70 4.54 -6.02
C ILE A 75 2.33 5.26 -7.21
N TYR A 76 3.26 4.59 -7.91
CA TYR A 76 3.95 5.13 -9.08
C TYR A 76 2.94 5.40 -10.21
N LEU A 77 3.10 6.53 -10.89
CA LEU A 77 2.23 6.87 -12.02
C LEU A 77 2.80 6.25 -13.28
N GLU A 78 2.06 5.35 -13.91
CA GLU A 78 2.55 4.58 -15.07
C GLU A 78 2.64 5.41 -16.36
N ASN A 79 1.77 6.40 -16.50
CA ASN A 79 1.69 7.20 -17.71
C ASN A 79 1.31 8.64 -17.37
N ASN A 80 1.54 9.53 -18.33
CA ASN A 80 1.12 10.92 -18.25
C ASN A 80 -0.40 11.04 -18.51
N ALA A 81 -1.21 10.39 -17.66
CA ALA A 81 -2.65 10.58 -17.62
C ALA A 81 -2.99 11.94 -16.99
N SER A 82 -4.26 12.33 -17.09
CA SER A 82 -4.72 13.57 -16.46
C SER A 82 -4.48 13.56 -14.95
N ALA A 83 -4.29 14.73 -14.35
CA ALA A 83 -4.08 14.83 -12.91
C ALA A 83 -5.24 14.22 -12.10
N GLU A 84 -6.46 14.26 -12.63
CA GLU A 84 -7.64 13.63 -12.02
C GLU A 84 -7.54 12.10 -12.02
N VAL A 85 -7.18 11.49 -13.16
CA VAL A 85 -6.97 10.04 -13.25
C VAL A 85 -5.85 9.60 -12.31
N ASN A 86 -4.73 10.33 -12.29
CA ASN A 86 -3.62 10.06 -11.37
C ASN A 86 -4.05 10.16 -9.89
N GLN A 87 -4.91 11.13 -9.56
CA GLN A 87 -5.45 11.26 -8.22
C GLN A 87 -6.34 10.07 -7.84
N ARG A 88 -7.22 9.63 -8.74
CA ARG A 88 -8.10 8.46 -8.53
C ARG A 88 -7.29 7.18 -8.38
N TYR A 89 -6.26 6.98 -9.20
CA TYR A 89 -5.33 5.86 -9.10
C TYR A 89 -4.67 5.78 -7.72
N VAL A 90 -4.05 6.88 -7.27
CA VAL A 90 -3.41 6.93 -5.94
C VAL A 90 -4.43 6.70 -4.82
N LYS A 91 -5.62 7.32 -4.92
CA LYS A 91 -6.71 7.14 -3.96
C LYS A 91 -7.17 5.67 -3.88
N ALA A 92 -7.31 4.99 -5.01
CA ALA A 92 -7.73 3.59 -5.06
C ALA A 92 -6.74 2.68 -4.31
N ILE A 93 -5.43 2.82 -4.58
CA ILE A 93 -4.38 2.04 -3.94
C ILE A 93 -4.33 2.29 -2.43
N LEU A 94 -4.38 3.55 -2.00
CA LEU A 94 -4.30 3.91 -0.59
C LEU A 94 -5.56 3.48 0.18
N THR A 95 -6.73 3.54 -0.46
CA THR A 95 -7.99 3.04 0.09
C THR A 95 -7.94 1.53 0.26
N GLU A 96 -7.44 0.80 -0.73
CA GLU A 96 -7.26 -0.65 -0.64
C GLU A 96 -6.22 -1.02 0.41
N SER A 97 -5.13 -0.26 0.53
CA SER A 97 -4.11 -0.43 1.57
C SER A 97 -4.70 -0.33 2.96
N LYS A 98 -5.58 0.65 3.20
CA LYS A 98 -6.32 0.76 4.46
C LYS A 98 -7.29 -0.39 4.68
N ARG A 99 -8.02 -0.81 3.63
CA ARG A 99 -8.97 -1.93 3.71
C ARG A 99 -8.27 -3.24 4.07
N ILE A 100 -7.08 -3.47 3.53
CA ILE A 100 -6.28 -4.64 3.86
C ILE A 100 -5.71 -4.52 5.26
N ALA A 101 -5.13 -3.38 5.63
CA ALA A 101 -4.65 -3.15 6.99
C ALA A 101 -5.74 -3.45 8.04
N SER A 102 -6.98 -2.99 7.84
CA SER A 102 -8.09 -3.26 8.78
C SER A 102 -8.51 -4.73 8.90
N LYS A 103 -8.07 -5.60 7.97
CA LYS A 103 -8.34 -7.04 7.98
C LYS A 103 -7.18 -7.86 8.54
N LEU A 104 -6.03 -7.25 8.80
CA LEU A 104 -4.89 -7.92 9.44
C LEU A 104 -5.17 -8.11 10.93
N GLN A 105 -4.47 -9.09 11.52
CA GLN A 105 -4.53 -9.34 12.96
C GLN A 105 -4.10 -8.12 13.78
N ASP A 106 -3.09 -7.40 13.28
CA ASP A 106 -2.73 -6.07 13.76
C ASP A 106 -3.23 -5.01 12.75
N PRO A 107 -4.37 -4.35 13.04
CA PRO A 107 -4.94 -3.38 12.11
C PRO A 107 -4.21 -2.03 12.09
N ASN A 108 -3.21 -1.85 12.95
CA ASN A 108 -2.43 -0.62 13.12
C ASN A 108 -1.07 -0.66 12.43
N LYS A 109 -0.74 -1.74 11.71
CA LYS A 109 0.49 -1.81 10.90
C LYS A 109 0.62 -0.54 10.04
N PRO A 110 1.78 0.14 10.07
CA PRO A 110 1.99 1.33 9.28
C PRO A 110 1.95 0.99 7.78
N ILE A 111 1.58 2.00 7.00
CA ILE A 111 1.58 1.94 5.54
C ILE A 111 2.60 2.97 5.07
N TYR A 112 3.62 2.53 4.35
CA TYR A 112 4.65 3.38 3.78
C TYR A 112 4.56 3.29 2.26
N ALA A 113 3.84 4.24 1.65
CA ALA A 113 3.63 4.25 0.21
C ALA A 113 4.93 4.61 -0.54
N TYR A 114 5.31 3.78 -1.51
CA TYR A 114 6.40 4.04 -2.41
C TYR A 114 5.93 4.96 -3.54
N SER A 115 6.61 6.10 -3.67
CA SER A 115 6.41 7.07 -4.74
C SER A 115 7.70 7.25 -5.57
N SER A 116 7.53 7.69 -6.80
CA SER A 116 8.58 8.12 -7.73
C SER A 116 8.35 9.60 -8.05
N PHE A 117 9.31 10.28 -8.64
CA PHE A 117 9.15 11.62 -9.20
C PHE A 117 9.13 11.63 -10.74
N GLU A 118 9.36 10.46 -11.35
CA GLU A 118 9.32 10.21 -12.80
C GLU A 118 8.18 9.24 -13.13
N TYR A 119 7.57 9.42 -14.30
CA TYR A 119 6.59 8.48 -14.85
C TYR A 119 7.27 7.14 -15.18
N THR A 120 6.62 6.03 -14.82
CA THR A 120 7.16 4.70 -15.11
C THR A 120 7.39 4.55 -16.62
N HIS A 121 8.56 4.08 -17.02
CA HIS A 121 8.95 3.88 -18.43
C HIS A 121 9.09 5.15 -19.29
N GLN A 122 9.07 6.34 -18.69
CA GLN A 122 9.33 7.61 -19.39
C GLN A 122 10.49 8.34 -18.71
N SER A 123 11.23 9.15 -19.46
CA SER A 123 12.27 10.02 -18.91
C SER A 123 11.71 11.36 -18.41
N ASP A 124 10.38 11.46 -18.31
CA ASP A 124 9.67 12.67 -17.94
C ASP A 124 9.29 12.66 -16.46
N PHE A 125 9.52 13.81 -15.82
CA PHE A 125 9.08 14.08 -14.45
C PHE A 125 7.56 14.21 -14.37
N TYR A 126 6.99 13.90 -13.20
CA TYR A 126 5.61 14.21 -12.92
C TYR A 126 5.31 15.69 -13.13
N SER A 127 4.12 15.98 -13.69
CA SER A 127 3.60 17.33 -13.63
C SER A 127 3.54 17.81 -12.17
N LYS A 128 3.76 19.11 -11.93
CA LYS A 128 3.66 19.71 -10.58
C LYS A 128 2.35 19.32 -9.89
N LEU A 129 1.25 19.31 -10.63
CA LEU A 129 -0.08 18.94 -10.12
C LEU A 129 -0.14 17.46 -9.72
N SER A 130 0.37 16.55 -10.55
CA SER A 130 0.39 15.12 -10.23
C SER A 130 1.27 14.81 -9.02
N PHE A 131 2.45 15.42 -8.93
CA PHE A 131 3.34 15.27 -7.78
C PHE A 131 2.69 15.77 -6.47
N VAL A 132 2.16 17.00 -6.48
CA VAL A 132 1.50 17.58 -5.29
C VAL A 132 0.28 16.76 -4.88
N SER A 133 -0.56 16.36 -5.84
CA SER A 133 -1.75 15.55 -5.56
C SER A 133 -1.37 14.22 -4.91
N GLN A 134 -0.35 13.53 -5.43
CA GLN A 134 0.11 12.25 -4.87
C GLN A 134 0.58 12.40 -3.42
N VAL A 135 1.43 13.39 -3.13
CA VAL A 135 1.93 13.66 -1.76
C VAL A 135 0.78 14.00 -0.81
N LEU A 136 -0.16 14.87 -1.23
CA LEU A 136 -1.30 15.26 -0.41
C LEU A 136 -2.25 14.08 -0.13
N ASN A 137 -2.52 13.23 -1.12
CA ASN A 137 -3.35 12.03 -0.91
C ASN A 137 -2.68 11.04 0.04
N ALA A 138 -1.38 10.79 -0.12
CA ALA A 138 -0.62 9.96 0.80
C ALA A 138 -0.66 10.52 2.22
N TYR A 139 -0.43 11.82 2.39
CA TYR A 139 -0.52 12.48 3.69
C TYR A 139 -1.93 12.33 4.28
N HIS A 140 -2.97 12.77 3.56
CA HIS A 140 -4.33 12.80 4.07
C HIS A 140 -4.84 11.40 4.42
N LEU A 141 -4.64 10.42 3.54
CA LEU A 141 -5.12 9.07 3.78
C LEU A 141 -4.28 8.38 4.86
N LEU A 142 -2.96 8.39 4.79
CA LEU A 142 -2.15 7.59 5.70
C LEU A 142 -2.03 8.20 7.10
N THR A 143 -2.06 9.53 7.24
CA THR A 143 -1.97 10.19 8.56
C THR A 143 -3.33 10.37 9.25
N ALA A 144 -4.45 10.40 8.52
CA ALA A 144 -5.77 10.55 9.14
C ALA A 144 -6.10 9.45 10.16
N ARG A 145 -5.54 8.24 9.99
CA ARG A 145 -5.71 7.15 10.96
C ARG A 145 -4.83 7.33 12.21
N ALA A 146 -3.62 7.87 12.05
CA ALA A 146 -2.75 8.23 13.17
C ALA A 146 -3.37 9.34 14.03
N LEU A 147 -3.96 10.37 13.40
CA LEU A 147 -4.66 11.45 14.09
C LEU A 147 -5.96 10.98 14.75
N GLN A 148 -6.81 10.17 14.08
CA GLN A 148 -8.02 9.63 14.71
C GLN A 148 -7.72 8.69 15.89
N HIS A 149 -6.63 7.90 15.82
CA HIS A 149 -6.19 7.07 16.93
C HIS A 149 -5.62 7.90 18.09
N ALA A 150 -4.82 8.95 17.80
CA ALA A 150 -4.33 9.88 18.81
C ALA A 150 -5.46 10.68 19.48
N LEU A 151 -6.46 11.11 18.73
CA LEU A 151 -7.65 11.80 19.23
C LEU A 151 -8.56 10.87 20.06
N ARG A 152 -8.60 9.58 19.76
CA ARG A 152 -9.32 8.57 20.57
C ARG A 152 -8.59 8.22 21.87
N LEU A 153 -7.27 8.40 21.94
CA LEU A 153 -6.46 8.06 23.11
C LEU A 153 -6.11 9.24 24.02
N GLY A 154 -6.55 10.46 23.70
CA GLY A 154 -6.57 11.59 24.65
C GLY A 154 -5.22 11.96 25.28
N GLY A 155 -4.10 11.82 24.56
CA GLY A 155 -2.76 12.15 25.08
C GLY A 155 -2.05 13.22 24.23
N PRO A 156 -1.36 14.21 24.83
CA PRO A 156 -0.63 15.23 24.10
C PRO A 156 0.60 14.65 23.38
N ILE A 157 0.76 14.99 22.11
CA ILE A 157 1.95 14.67 21.30
C ILE A 157 2.90 15.85 21.39
N TYR A 158 3.69 15.96 22.47
CA TYR A 158 4.97 16.67 22.47
C TYR A 158 5.89 16.04 23.51
N PRO A 159 7.10 15.60 23.14
CA PRO A 159 8.16 15.32 24.10
C PRO A 159 8.82 16.63 24.54
N SER A 160 8.90 16.84 25.86
CA SER A 160 9.93 17.68 26.49
C SER A 160 11.19 16.86 26.70
#